data_AF-A0AAV3ZR28-F1
#
_entry.id   AF-A0AAV3ZR28-F1
#
_cell.length_a   1.000
_cell.length_b   1.000
_cell.length_c   1.000
_cell.angle_alpha   90.00
_cell.angle_beta   90.00
_cell.angle_gamma   90.00
#
_symmetry.space_group_name_H-M   'P 1'
#
loop_
_entity.id
_entity.type
_entity.pdbx_description
1 polymer ?
#
loop_
_entity_poly.entity_id
_entity_poly.type
_entity_poly.pdbx_seq_one_letter_code
_entity_poly.pdbx_strand_id
1 'polypeptide(L)'
;MLCPQESWPLWEFALNMYAAQRADMLETLMERACRNVSARVCLPAKEWSLHWTFRQGGLKSVRNVYKSLGKMRPASLGFYQIYIRIETAQVEPDLKRLRSAFEEALLEFGTSEPDVWLNYIQMEREIARSDSMGGVVYQRACQSLKPELRETFIRKHALLDVAAQRAVVA
;
A
#
# COMPACT_ATOMS: atom_id res chain seq x y z
N MET A 1 19.80 -14.79 19.67
CA MET A 1 19.99 -13.37 20.03
C MET A 1 19.88 -12.59 18.72
N LEU A 2 18.89 -11.72 18.54
CA LEU A 2 18.75 -10.95 17.29
C LEU A 2 19.91 -9.96 17.19
N CYS A 3 20.56 -9.86 16.03
CA CYS A 3 21.59 -8.85 15.83
C CYS A 3 20.91 -7.47 15.95
N PRO A 4 21.45 -6.50 16.72
CA PRO A 4 20.84 -5.18 16.88
C PRO A 4 20.53 -4.47 15.56
N GLN A 5 21.32 -4.77 14.52
CA GLN A 5 21.18 -4.21 13.17
C GLN A 5 19.94 -4.74 12.41
N GLU A 6 19.33 -5.82 12.89
CA GLU A 6 18.12 -6.46 12.35
C GLU A 6 16.86 -6.16 13.17
N SER A 7 16.98 -5.36 14.24
CA SER A 7 15.89 -5.03 15.13
C SER A 7 15.22 -3.73 14.69
N TRP A 8 14.06 -3.83 14.03
CA TRP A 8 13.27 -2.65 13.64
C TRP A 8 13.02 -1.66 14.79
N PRO A 9 12.67 -2.07 16.02
CA PRO A 9 12.45 -1.14 17.12
C PRO A 9 13.63 -0.19 17.41
N LEU A 10 14.87 -0.64 17.23
CA LEU A 10 16.05 0.21 17.42
C LEU A 10 16.17 1.24 16.29
N TRP A 11 15.90 0.83 15.06
CA TRP A 11 15.87 1.73 13.91
C TRP A 11 14.75 2.76 14.04
N GLU A 12 13.55 2.33 14.40
CA GLU A 12 12.39 3.20 14.61
C GLU A 12 12.66 4.23 15.71
N PHE A 13 13.25 3.81 16.84
CA PHE A 13 13.65 4.73 17.90
C PHE A 13 14.63 5.78 17.39
N ALA A 14 15.68 5.36 16.68
CA ALA A 14 16.67 6.29 16.12
C ALA A 14 16.03 7.26 15.12
N LEU A 15 15.18 6.77 14.20
CA LEU A 15 14.47 7.58 13.23
C LEU A 15 13.58 8.63 13.92
N ASN A 16 12.79 8.22 14.91
CA ASN A 16 11.93 9.13 15.65
C ASN A 16 12.73 10.19 16.44
N MET A 17 13.86 9.81 17.04
CA MET A 17 14.74 10.74 17.75
C MET A 17 15.33 11.81 16.81
N TYR A 18 15.87 11.40 15.66
CA TYR A 18 16.43 12.33 14.67
C TYR A 18 15.35 13.21 14.04
N ALA A 19 14.17 12.64 13.80
CA ALA A 19 12.98 13.35 13.32
C ALA A 19 12.52 14.44 14.30
N ALA A 20 12.47 14.14 15.59
CA ALA A 20 12.11 15.10 16.63
C ALA A 20 13.12 16.24 16.75
N GLN A 21 14.41 15.95 16.56
CA GLN A 21 15.49 16.93 16.63
C GLN A 21 15.69 17.73 15.33
N ARG A 22 14.95 17.42 14.26
CA ARG A 22 15.18 17.96 12.91
C ARG A 22 16.64 17.87 12.47
N ALA A 23 17.27 16.74 12.80
CA ALA A 23 18.68 16.53 12.52
C ALA A 23 18.93 16.37 11.02
N ASP A 24 19.98 17.02 10.50
CA ASP A 24 20.37 16.98 9.08
C ASP A 24 20.62 15.55 8.57
N MET A 25 21.02 14.64 9.47
CA MET A 25 21.33 13.24 9.16
C MET A 25 20.09 12.34 9.02
N LEU A 26 18.88 12.85 9.26
CA LEU A 26 17.65 12.04 9.23
C LEU A 26 17.44 11.38 7.86
N GLU A 27 17.58 12.13 6.77
CA GLU A 27 17.37 11.59 5.42
C GLU A 27 18.35 10.46 5.12
N THR A 28 19.64 10.64 5.47
CA THR A 28 20.66 9.59 5.33
C THR A 28 20.31 8.35 6.15
N LEU A 29 19.81 8.52 7.38
CA LEU A 29 19.41 7.41 8.25
C LEU A 29 18.19 6.67 7.67
N MET A 30 17.19 7.40 7.16
CA MET A 30 16.02 6.84 6.48
C MET A 30 16.41 6.01 5.26
N GLU A 31 17.28 6.55 4.39
CA GLU A 31 17.75 5.84 3.21
C GLU A 31 18.51 4.55 3.59
N ARG A 32 19.34 4.62 4.63
CA ARG A 32 20.09 3.47 5.14
C ARG A 32 19.17 2.39 5.71
N ALA A 33 18.10 2.78 6.41
CA ALA A 33 17.09 1.85 6.90
C ALA A 33 16.33 1.17 5.74
N CYS A 34 15.93 1.94 4.72
CA CYS A 34 15.22 1.41 3.55
C CYS A 34 16.06 0.46 2.67
N ARG A 35 17.38 0.62 2.69
CA ARG A 35 18.35 -0.24 1.96
C ARG A 35 18.95 -1.35 2.82
N ASN A 36 18.49 -1.51 4.07
CA ASN A 36 19.00 -2.53 4.96
C ASN A 36 18.77 -3.94 4.36
N VAL A 37 19.77 -4.80 4.48
CA VAL A 37 19.74 -6.19 3.96
C VAL A 37 18.64 -7.01 4.63
N SER A 38 18.34 -6.73 5.91
CA SER A 38 17.28 -7.39 6.64
C SER A 38 15.92 -6.83 6.23
N ALA A 39 15.07 -7.67 5.63
CA ALA A 39 13.68 -7.31 5.30
C ALA A 39 12.88 -6.88 6.55
N ARG A 40 13.25 -7.38 7.74
CA ARG A 40 12.64 -6.97 9.02
C ARG A 40 12.86 -5.50 9.33
N VAL A 41 13.88 -4.87 8.76
CA VAL A 41 14.15 -3.43 8.88
C VAL A 41 13.70 -2.69 7.63
N CYS A 42 14.09 -3.17 6.45
CA CYS A 42 13.83 -2.50 5.18
C CYS A 42 12.33 -2.29 4.90
N LEU A 43 11.48 -3.28 5.16
CA LEU A 43 10.04 -3.19 4.91
C LEU A 43 9.36 -2.12 5.78
N PRO A 44 9.43 -2.19 7.13
CA PRO A 44 8.82 -1.18 7.96
C PRO A 44 9.51 0.19 7.83
N ALA A 45 10.80 0.26 7.47
CA ALA A 45 11.47 1.53 7.16
C ALA A 45 10.83 2.26 5.97
N LYS A 46 10.42 1.53 4.92
CA LYS A 46 9.75 2.13 3.75
C LYS A 46 8.37 2.65 4.12
N GLU A 47 7.62 1.91 4.93
CA GLU A 47 6.32 2.33 5.46
C GLU A 47 6.44 3.59 6.33
N TRP A 48 7.39 3.58 7.27
CA TRP A 48 7.71 4.73 8.13
C TRP A 48 8.08 5.96 7.28
N SER A 49 8.89 5.76 6.24
CA SER A 49 9.34 6.83 5.35
C SER A 49 8.18 7.48 4.59
N LEU A 50 7.20 6.70 4.09
CA LEU A 50 5.99 7.27 3.49
C LEU A 50 5.20 8.11 4.48
N HIS A 51 5.00 7.60 5.69
CA HIS A 51 4.26 8.31 6.73
C HIS A 51 4.94 9.62 7.14
N TRP A 52 6.24 9.57 7.39
CA TRP A 52 7.01 10.75 7.79
C TRP A 52 7.03 11.81 6.69
N THR A 53 7.32 11.40 5.44
CA THR A 53 7.43 12.34 4.31
C THR A 53 6.10 12.97 3.95
N PHE A 54 4.99 12.24 4.09
CA PHE A 54 3.65 12.81 3.95
C PHE A 54 3.37 13.85 5.04
N ARG A 55 3.71 13.56 6.30
CA ARG A 55 3.50 14.52 7.41
C ARG A 55 4.30 15.81 7.27
N GLN A 56 5.54 15.73 6.80
CA GLN A 56 6.44 16.90 6.72
C GLN A 56 6.33 17.65 5.39
N GLY A 57 6.23 16.92 4.27
CA GLY A 57 6.31 17.49 2.92
C GLY A 57 5.03 17.38 2.11
N GLY A 58 3.97 16.81 2.69
CA GLY A 58 2.67 16.66 2.04
C GLY A 58 2.70 15.72 0.83
N LEU A 59 1.70 15.89 -0.03
CA LEU A 59 1.38 14.96 -1.10
C LEU A 59 2.47 14.86 -2.19
N LYS A 60 3.13 15.97 -2.53
CA LYS A 60 4.19 15.98 -3.54
C LYS A 60 5.40 15.15 -3.09
N SER A 61 5.78 15.29 -1.82
CA SER A 61 6.93 14.58 -1.25
C SER A 61 6.68 13.08 -1.16
N VAL A 62 5.51 12.66 -0.65
CA VAL A 62 5.20 11.23 -0.55
C VAL A 62 5.12 10.55 -1.92
N ARG A 63 4.59 11.22 -2.95
CA ARG A 63 4.57 10.70 -4.34
C ARG A 63 5.97 10.43 -4.88
N ASN A 64 6.92 11.32 -4.62
CA ASN A 64 8.31 11.16 -5.05
C ASN A 64 8.98 10.00 -4.31
N VAL A 65 8.79 9.93 -2.99
CA VAL A 65 9.34 8.87 -2.14
C VAL A 65 8.74 7.52 -2.51
N TYR A 66 7.43 7.43 -2.72
CA TYR A 66 6.77 6.22 -3.21
C TYR A 66 7.38 5.71 -4.51
N LYS A 67 7.53 6.59 -5.51
CA LYS A 67 8.14 6.24 -6.81
C LYS A 67 9.61 5.79 -6.69
N SER A 68 10.36 6.36 -5.75
CA SER A 68 11.75 5.98 -5.50
C SER A 68 11.85 4.64 -4.78
N LEU A 69 11.14 4.49 -3.66
CA LEU A 69 11.16 3.31 -2.82
C LEU A 69 10.50 2.09 -3.48
N GLY A 70 9.46 2.30 -4.28
CA GLY A 70 8.76 1.23 -5.01
C GLY A 70 9.62 0.53 -6.07
N LYS A 71 10.67 1.21 -6.57
CA LYS A 71 11.67 0.58 -7.46
C LYS A 71 12.65 -0.33 -6.71
N MET A 72 12.80 -0.13 -5.41
CA MET A 72 13.71 -0.90 -4.58
C MET A 72 12.94 -2.07 -3.97
N ARG A 73 13.08 -3.26 -4.54
CA ARG A 73 12.48 -4.48 -3.98
C ARG A 73 13.30 -5.01 -2.79
N PRO A 74 12.67 -5.70 -1.81
CA PRO A 74 11.23 -5.98 -1.68
C PRO A 74 10.43 -4.79 -1.13
N ALA A 75 9.13 -4.71 -1.44
CA ALA A 75 8.18 -3.82 -0.78
C ALA A 75 7.15 -4.65 0.01
N SER A 76 6.56 -4.08 1.06
CA SER A 76 5.49 -4.74 1.80
C SER A 76 4.14 -4.41 1.18
N LEU A 77 3.13 -5.23 1.44
CA LEU A 77 1.76 -4.86 1.09
C LEU A 77 1.33 -3.57 1.82
N GLY A 78 1.76 -3.40 3.08
CA GLY A 78 1.52 -2.20 3.87
C GLY A 78 2.03 -0.92 3.20
N PHE A 79 3.20 -0.98 2.55
CA PHE A 79 3.76 0.15 1.80
C PHE A 79 2.80 0.64 0.70
N TYR A 80 2.24 -0.29 -0.08
CA TYR A 80 1.25 0.04 -1.12
C TYR A 80 -0.05 0.57 -0.53
N GLN A 81 -0.56 -0.09 0.51
CA GLN A 81 -1.81 0.31 1.18
C GLN A 81 -1.72 1.71 1.80
N ILE A 82 -0.57 2.07 2.37
CA ILE A 82 -0.34 3.42 2.91
C ILE A 82 -0.45 4.47 1.80
N TYR A 83 0.22 4.25 0.67
CA TYR A 83 0.17 5.20 -0.45
C TYR A 83 -1.23 5.29 -1.07
N ILE A 84 -1.89 4.15 -1.31
CA ILE A 84 -3.27 4.10 -1.81
C ILE A 84 -4.20 4.88 -0.86
N ARG A 85 -4.12 4.65 0.45
CA ARG A 85 -4.93 5.37 1.44
C ARG A 85 -4.69 6.87 1.40
N ILE A 86 -3.44 7.31 1.23
CA ILE A 86 -3.11 8.74 1.11
C ILE A 86 -3.75 9.32 -0.16
N GLU A 87 -3.61 8.66 -1.32
CA GLU A 87 -4.18 9.14 -2.57
C GLU A 87 -5.71 9.12 -2.58
N THR A 88 -6.33 8.10 -1.97
CA THR A 88 -7.79 8.00 -1.81
C THR A 88 -8.36 9.09 -0.92
N ALA A 89 -7.62 9.53 0.10
CA ALA A 89 -8.06 10.57 1.04
C ALA A 89 -8.02 11.99 0.47
N GLN A 90 -7.59 12.19 -0.78
CA GLN A 90 -7.59 13.50 -1.42
C GLN A 90 -9.00 13.95 -1.77
N VAL A 91 -9.24 15.27 -1.79
CA VAL A 91 -10.55 15.84 -2.17
C VAL A 91 -10.96 15.39 -3.58
N GLU A 92 -9.99 15.35 -4.49
CA GLU A 92 -10.13 14.82 -5.84
C GLU A 92 -9.04 13.76 -6.07
N PRO A 93 -9.35 12.47 -5.82
CA PRO A 93 -8.38 11.40 -6.02
C PRO A 93 -7.99 11.24 -7.49
N ASP A 94 -6.69 11.14 -7.76
CA ASP A 94 -6.17 10.87 -9.10
C ASP A 94 -6.31 9.38 -9.43
N LEU A 95 -7.35 9.04 -10.17
CA LEU A 95 -7.66 7.64 -10.57
C LEU A 95 -6.50 6.96 -11.29
N LYS A 96 -5.71 7.70 -12.08
CA LYS A 96 -4.57 7.11 -12.80
C LYS A 96 -3.50 6.66 -11.81
N ARG A 97 -3.24 7.45 -10.77
CA ARG A 97 -2.29 7.10 -9.70
C ARG A 97 -2.79 5.95 -8.85
N LEU A 98 -4.07 5.96 -8.49
CA LEU A 98 -4.69 4.88 -7.73
C LEU A 98 -4.59 3.55 -8.48
N ARG A 99 -5.04 3.52 -9.74
CA ARG A 99 -4.92 2.34 -10.61
C ARG A 99 -3.47 1.87 -10.71
N SER A 100 -2.51 2.77 -10.95
CA SER A 100 -1.08 2.41 -11.00
C SER A 100 -0.60 1.77 -9.69
N ALA A 101 -0.98 2.32 -8.53
CA ALA A 101 -0.58 1.78 -7.23
C ALA A 101 -1.19 0.39 -6.96
N PHE A 102 -2.45 0.17 -7.36
CA PHE A 102 -3.06 -1.15 -7.28
C PHE A 102 -2.38 -2.15 -8.22
N GLU A 103 -2.11 -1.78 -9.48
CA GLU A 103 -1.40 -2.66 -10.42
C GLU A 103 0.00 -3.02 -9.89
N GLU A 104 0.74 -2.05 -9.33
CA GLU A 104 2.05 -2.31 -8.72
C GLU A 104 1.97 -3.26 -7.52
N ALA A 105 0.93 -3.16 -6.69
CA ALA A 105 0.69 -4.09 -5.60
C ALA A 105 0.32 -5.50 -6.12
N LEU A 106 -0.50 -5.57 -7.18
CA LEU A 106 -0.94 -6.82 -7.79
C LEU A 106 0.20 -7.58 -8.47
N LEU A 107 1.21 -6.88 -8.99
CA LEU A 107 2.42 -7.52 -9.53
C LEU A 107 3.14 -8.39 -8.49
N GLU A 108 3.10 -8.02 -7.21
CA GLU A 108 3.76 -8.78 -6.14
C GLU A 108 2.79 -9.68 -5.37
N PHE A 109 1.58 -9.19 -5.09
CA PHE A 109 0.64 -9.79 -4.16
C PHE A 109 -0.62 -10.35 -4.83
N GLY A 110 -0.80 -10.13 -6.14
CA GLY A 110 -2.03 -10.47 -6.85
C GLY A 110 -2.34 -11.97 -6.94
N THR A 111 -1.37 -12.84 -6.62
CA THR A 111 -1.59 -14.30 -6.58
C THR A 111 -1.92 -14.81 -5.17
N SER A 112 -1.54 -14.06 -4.12
CA SER A 112 -1.60 -14.51 -2.72
C SER A 112 -2.51 -13.67 -1.82
N GLU A 113 -2.90 -12.47 -2.25
CA GLU A 113 -3.66 -11.52 -1.42
C GLU A 113 -4.98 -11.11 -2.11
N PRO A 114 -6.08 -11.85 -1.86
CA PRO A 114 -7.41 -11.53 -2.38
C PRO A 114 -7.91 -10.13 -2.06
N ASP A 115 -7.54 -9.63 -0.88
CA ASP A 115 -8.05 -8.35 -0.38
C ASP A 115 -7.53 -7.17 -1.22
N VAL A 116 -6.39 -7.31 -1.90
CA VAL A 116 -5.90 -6.29 -2.86
C VAL A 116 -6.87 -6.14 -4.03
N TRP A 117 -7.37 -7.26 -4.57
CA TRP A 117 -8.34 -7.24 -5.65
C TRP A 117 -9.69 -6.67 -5.21
N LEU A 118 -10.17 -7.06 -4.02
CA LEU A 118 -11.45 -6.55 -3.48
C LEU A 118 -11.39 -5.04 -3.28
N ASN A 119 -10.30 -4.54 -2.68
CA ASN A 119 -10.10 -3.10 -2.49
C ASN A 119 -10.00 -2.35 -3.82
N TYR A 120 -9.42 -2.96 -4.86
CA TYR A 120 -9.35 -2.35 -6.18
C TYR A 120 -10.73 -2.26 -6.84
N ILE A 121 -11.53 -3.33 -6.78
CA ILE A 121 -12.92 -3.32 -7.29
C ILE A 121 -13.75 -2.27 -6.56
N GLN A 122 -13.61 -2.19 -5.24
CA GLN A 122 -14.30 -1.19 -4.44
C GLN A 122 -13.88 0.24 -4.83
N MET A 123 -12.59 0.48 -5.05
CA MET A 123 -12.11 1.77 -5.55
C MET A 123 -12.72 2.14 -6.91
N GLU A 124 -12.76 1.20 -7.86
CA GLU A 124 -13.38 1.43 -9.18
C GLU A 124 -14.88 1.76 -9.06
N ARG A 125 -15.58 1.09 -8.17
CA ARG A 125 -17.02 1.31 -7.95
C ARG A 125 -17.31 2.63 -7.22
N GLU A 126 -16.65 2.87 -6.09
CA GLU A 126 -17.00 3.98 -5.19
C GLU A 126 -16.35 5.30 -5.61
N ILE A 127 -15.09 5.25 -6.06
CA ILE A 127 -14.32 6.45 -6.41
C ILE A 127 -14.40 6.72 -7.91
N ALA A 128 -14.10 5.71 -8.74
CA ALA A 128 -14.13 5.90 -10.20
C ALA A 128 -15.54 5.82 -10.80
N ARG A 129 -16.54 5.35 -10.03
CA ARG A 129 -17.93 5.13 -10.47
C ARG A 129 -18.01 4.31 -11.76
N SER A 130 -17.17 3.29 -11.86
CA SER A 130 -16.99 2.47 -13.05
C SER A 130 -17.18 0.99 -12.75
N ASP A 131 -18.43 0.55 -12.80
CA ASP A 131 -18.78 -0.87 -12.61
C ASP A 131 -18.19 -1.77 -13.71
N SER A 132 -18.02 -1.25 -14.93
CA SER A 132 -17.39 -2.00 -16.03
C SER A 132 -15.94 -2.34 -15.73
N MET A 133 -15.17 -1.38 -15.19
CA MET A 133 -13.79 -1.62 -14.76
C MET A 133 -13.73 -2.55 -13.55
N GLY A 134 -14.65 -2.40 -12.60
CA GLY A 134 -14.80 -3.34 -11.49
C GLY A 134 -15.00 -4.79 -11.97
N GLY A 135 -15.85 -5.00 -12.97
CA GLY A 135 -16.05 -6.31 -13.60
C GLY A 135 -14.78 -6.86 -14.26
N VAL A 136 -14.00 -6.02 -14.96
CA VAL A 136 -12.71 -6.42 -15.55
C VAL A 136 -11.72 -6.85 -14.46
N VAL A 137 -11.62 -6.08 -13.37
CA VAL A 137 -10.73 -6.40 -12.24
C VAL A 137 -11.15 -7.71 -11.57
N TYR A 138 -12.46 -7.95 -11.39
CA TYR A 138 -12.99 -9.21 -10.87
C TYR A 138 -12.58 -10.43 -11.72
N GLN A 139 -12.72 -10.32 -13.05
CA GLN A 139 -12.34 -11.41 -13.96
C GLN A 139 -10.83 -11.71 -13.88
N ARG A 140 -10.00 -10.67 -13.79
CA ARG A 140 -8.55 -10.81 -13.61
C ARG A 140 -8.21 -11.49 -12.28
N ALA A 141 -8.87 -11.09 -11.19
CA ALA A 141 -8.67 -11.72 -9.88
C ALA A 141 -8.95 -13.23 -9.91
N CYS A 142 -10.06 -13.64 -10.56
CA CYS A 142 -10.40 -15.05 -10.75
C CYS A 142 -9.32 -15.82 -11.54
N GLN A 143 -8.60 -15.17 -12.46
CA GLN A 143 -7.56 -15.83 -13.25
C GLN A 143 -6.20 -15.85 -12.53
N SER A 144 -5.86 -14.80 -11.77
CA SER A 144 -4.55 -14.63 -11.16
C SER A 144 -4.42 -15.27 -9.77
N LEU A 145 -5.51 -15.34 -9.00
CA LEU A 145 -5.47 -15.90 -7.65
C LEU A 145 -5.29 -17.43 -7.69
N LYS A 146 -4.52 -17.92 -6.71
CA LYS A 146 -4.39 -19.36 -6.45
C LYS A 146 -5.78 -19.99 -6.21
N PRO A 147 -6.00 -21.24 -6.62
CA PRO A 147 -7.30 -21.90 -6.51
C PRO A 147 -7.92 -21.82 -5.10
N GLU A 148 -7.12 -22.05 -4.06
CA GLU A 148 -7.54 -22.03 -2.66
C GLU A 148 -8.00 -20.63 -2.19
N LEU A 149 -7.47 -19.57 -2.79
CA LEU A 149 -7.80 -18.19 -2.45
C LEU A 149 -8.96 -17.63 -3.30
N ARG A 150 -9.17 -18.20 -4.49
CA ARG A 150 -10.23 -17.78 -5.42
C ARG A 150 -11.61 -17.97 -4.83
N GLU A 151 -11.87 -19.10 -4.16
CA GLU A 151 -13.18 -19.33 -3.55
C GLU A 151 -13.46 -18.32 -2.41
N THR A 152 -12.45 -18.05 -1.59
CA THR A 152 -12.53 -17.03 -0.54
C THR A 152 -12.79 -15.64 -1.14
N PHE A 153 -12.11 -15.29 -2.22
CA PHE A 153 -12.33 -14.04 -2.97
C PHE A 153 -13.78 -13.92 -3.45
N ILE A 154 -14.31 -14.93 -4.14
CA ILE A 154 -15.67 -14.92 -4.69
C ILE A 154 -16.71 -14.74 -3.57
N ARG A 155 -16.55 -15.47 -2.46
CA ARG A 155 -17.45 -15.35 -1.29
C ARG A 155 -17.41 -13.94 -0.69
N LYS A 156 -16.21 -13.38 -0.50
CA LYS A 156 -16.04 -12.01 0.02
C LYS A 156 -16.66 -10.97 -0.92
N HIS A 157 -16.45 -11.09 -2.23
CA HIS A 157 -17.03 -10.18 -3.23
C HIS A 157 -18.56 -10.21 -3.20
N ALA A 158 -19.17 -11.40 -3.18
CA ALA A 158 -20.62 -11.55 -3.12
C ALA A 158 -21.22 -10.88 -1.86
N LEU A 159 -20.56 -10.99 -0.71
CA LEU A 159 -20.99 -10.31 0.51
C LEU A 159 -20.94 -8.78 0.39
N LEU A 160 -19.89 -8.24 -0.24
CA LEU A 160 -19.77 -6.80 -0.49
C LEU A 160 -20.87 -6.30 -1.42
N ASP A 161 -21.19 -7.05 -2.48
CA ASP A 161 -22.27 -6.67 -3.40
C ASP A 161 -23.64 -6.64 -2.74
N VAL A 162 -23.95 -7.65 -1.92
CA VAL A 162 -25.20 -7.70 -1.16
C VAL A 162 -25.29 -6.56 -0.16
N ALA A 163 -24.18 -6.25 0.53
CA ALA A 163 -24.12 -5.12 1.46
C ALA A 163 -24.35 -3.78 0.74
N ALA A 164 -23.71 -3.59 -0.41
CA ALA A 164 -23.87 -2.37 -1.21
C ALA A 164 -25.30 -2.20 -1.76
N GLN A 165 -25.97 -3.28 -2.19
CA GLN A 165 -27.35 -3.21 -2.64
C GLN A 165 -28.33 -2.86 -1.51
N ARG A 166 -28.09 -3.35 -0.29
CA ARG A 166 -28.92 -3.00 0.87
C ARG A 166 -28.81 -1.53 1.27
N ALA A 167 -27.63 -0.92 1.10
CA ALA A 167 -27.41 0.48 1.42
C ALA A 167 -28.10 1.46 0.45
N VAL A 168 -28.48 1.02 -0.76
CA VAL A 168 -29.17 1.84 -1.77
C VAL A 168 -30.69 1.81 -1.60
N VAL A 169 -31.23 0.80 -0.89
CA VAL A 169 -32.68 0.58 -0.70
C VAL A 169 -33.18 1.12 0.64
N ALA A 170 -32.28 1.54 1.54
CA ALA A 170 -32.58 2.16 2.83
C ALA A 170 -32.51 3.68 2.75
#